data_AF-A0A831LXY2-F1
#
_entry.id   AF-A0A831LXY2-F1
#
_cell.length_a   1.000
_cell.length_b   1.000
_cell.length_c   1.000
_cell.angle_alpha   90.00
_cell.angle_beta   90.00
_cell.angle_gamma   90.00
#
_symmetry.space_group_name_H-M   'P 1'
#
loop_
_entity.id
_entity.type
_entity.pdbx_description
1 polymer ?
#
loop_
_entity_poly.entity_id
_entity_poly.type
_entity_poly.pdbx_seq_one_letter_code
_entity_poly.pdbx_strand_id
1 'polypeptide(L)' 'MSVPRSQEERAMEKKCNINTASPEELHDICDAEPSTAESIVKARADEPFKSIDDIVRVPGIGGTTVERMKSNGCYAE' A
#
# COMPACT_ATOMS: atom_id res chain seq x y z
N MET A 1 -1.18 -36.90 -3.44
CA MET A 1 -1.70 -36.15 -2.26
C MET A 1 -1.60 -34.69 -2.60
N SER A 2 -2.75 -34.05 -2.78
CA SER A 2 -2.89 -32.66 -3.18
C SER A 2 -2.41 -31.76 -2.06
N VAL A 3 -1.39 -30.95 -2.33
CA VAL A 3 -1.24 -29.68 -1.61
C VAL A 3 -2.39 -28.79 -2.07
N PRO A 4 -3.35 -28.41 -1.20
CA PRO A 4 -4.26 -27.34 -1.54
C PRO A 4 -3.42 -26.06 -1.64
N ARG A 5 -3.45 -25.43 -2.82
CA ARG A 5 -3.07 -24.04 -3.09
C ARG A 5 -3.76 -23.15 -2.06
N SER A 6 -3.12 -22.96 -0.91
CA SER A 6 -3.74 -22.32 0.24
C SER A 6 -3.46 -20.82 0.17
N GLN A 7 -4.47 -20.11 -0.31
CA GLN A 7 -4.85 -18.73 0.05
C GLN A 7 -4.03 -17.52 -0.44
N GLU A 8 -2.80 -17.63 -0.96
CA GLU A 8 -2.07 -16.43 -1.40
C GLU A 8 -2.37 -15.96 -2.84
N GLU A 9 -2.91 -16.82 -3.71
CA GLU A 9 -3.12 -16.51 -5.14
C GLU A 9 -4.43 -15.74 -5.46
N ARG A 10 -5.33 -15.51 -4.48
CA ARG A 10 -6.60 -14.79 -4.73
C ARG A 10 -6.61 -13.31 -4.37
N ALA A 11 -5.57 -12.81 -3.71
CA ALA A 11 -5.44 -11.38 -3.36
C ALA A 11 -4.67 -10.57 -4.43
N MET A 12 -4.23 -11.20 -5.52
CA MET A 12 -3.16 -10.69 -6.39
C MET A 12 -3.63 -10.05 -7.71
N GLU A 13 -4.89 -9.65 -7.85
CA GLU A 13 -5.37 -9.05 -9.12
C GLU A 13 -5.49 -7.51 -9.10
N LYS A 14 -5.27 -6.85 -7.97
CA LYS A 14 -5.26 -5.38 -7.87
C LYS A 14 -4.03 -4.87 -7.14
N LYS A 15 -2.88 -4.91 -7.83
CA LYS A 15 -1.66 -4.30 -7.30
C LYS A 15 -1.69 -2.78 -7.52
N CYS A 16 -1.54 -2.00 -6.44
CA CYS A 16 -1.54 -0.53 -6.50
C CYS A 16 -0.15 0.02 -6.14
N ASN A 17 0.43 0.82 -7.03
CA ASN A 17 1.74 1.42 -6.80
C ASN A 17 1.60 2.75 -6.09
N ILE A 18 2.08 2.85 -4.85
CA ILE A 18 1.94 4.07 -4.04
C ILE A 18 2.68 5.30 -4.60
N ASN A 19 3.71 5.10 -5.42
CA ASN A 19 4.46 6.20 -6.04
C ASN A 19 3.69 6.84 -7.19
N THR A 20 2.83 6.09 -7.88
CA THR A 20 2.09 6.55 -9.07
C THR A 20 0.58 6.61 -8.87
N ALA A 21 0.04 5.98 -7.83
CA ALA A 21 -1.38 5.91 -7.54
C ALA A 21 -1.98 7.28 -7.27
N SER A 22 -3.24 7.47 -7.66
CA SER A 22 -4.01 8.63 -7.23
C SER A 22 -4.38 8.50 -5.74
N PRO A 23 -4.65 9.60 -5.02
CA PRO A 23 -5.14 9.53 -3.64
C PRO A 23 -6.42 8.69 -3.50
N GLU A 24 -7.24 8.68 -4.54
CA GLU A 24 -8.45 7.87 -4.69
C GLU A 24 -8.12 6.37 -4.73
N GLU A 25 -7.14 5.98 -5.54
CA GLU A 25 -6.66 4.60 -5.66
C GLU A 25 -5.99 4.11 -4.37
N LEU A 26 -5.27 5.00 -3.66
CA LEU A 26 -4.71 4.70 -2.35
C LEU A 26 -5.82 4.44 -1.33
N HIS A 27 -6.90 5.21 -1.39
CA HIS A 27 -8.03 5.02 -0.49
C HIS A 27 -8.82 3.74 -0.83
N ASP A 28 -9.10 3.48 -2.09
CA ASP A 28 -9.93 2.35 -2.54
C ASP A 28 -9.18 1.01 -2.49
N ILE A 29 -7.88 1.00 -2.84
CA ILE A 29 -7.07 -0.23 -2.93
C ILE A 29 -6.24 -0.43 -1.67
N CYS A 30 -5.58 0.61 -1.16
CA CYS A 30 -4.70 0.48 0.01
C CYS A 30 -5.44 0.69 1.33
N ASP A 31 -6.77 0.89 1.32
CA ASP A 31 -7.54 1.29 2.51
C ASP A 31 -6.87 2.49 3.23
N ALA A 32 -6.26 3.39 2.45
CA ALA A 32 -5.58 4.57 2.96
C ALA A 32 -6.61 5.62 3.37
N GLU A 33 -6.65 5.99 4.64
CA GLU A 33 -7.48 7.13 5.05
C GLU A 33 -7.07 8.42 4.31
N PRO A 34 -7.96 9.40 4.12
CA PRO A 34 -7.65 10.64 3.42
C PRO A 34 -6.41 11.35 3.97
N SER A 35 -6.25 11.39 5.30
CA SER A 35 -5.05 11.93 5.94
C SER A 35 -3.77 11.17 5.57
N THR A 36 -3.87 9.84 5.44
CA THR A 36 -2.79 8.98 4.99
C THR A 36 -2.49 9.22 3.51
N ALA A 37 -3.51 9.23 2.65
CA ALA A 37 -3.35 9.46 1.21
C ALA A 37 -2.68 10.80 0.92
N GLU A 38 -3.11 11.89 1.56
CA GLU A 38 -2.46 13.21 1.46
C GLU A 38 -0.99 13.16 1.88
N SER A 39 -0.70 12.46 2.96
CA SER A 39 0.65 12.37 3.48
C SER A 39 1.56 11.49 2.60
N ILE A 40 1.02 10.44 1.96
CA ILE A 40 1.72 9.64 0.94
C ILE A 40 2.05 10.52 -0.27
N VAL A 41 1.08 11.30 -0.75
CA VAL A 41 1.27 12.23 -1.88
C VAL A 41 2.36 13.26 -1.56
N LYS A 42 2.38 13.78 -0.33
CA LYS A 42 3.40 14.73 0.11
C LYS A 42 4.77 14.07 0.26
N ALA A 43 4.83 12.89 0.83
CA ALA A 43 6.07 12.17 1.05
C ALA A 43 6.71 11.72 -0.27
N ARG A 44 5.96 11.14 -1.22
CA ARG A 44 6.50 10.79 -2.55
C ARG A 44 6.93 12.00 -3.38
N ALA A 45 6.34 13.18 -3.12
CA ALA A 45 6.73 14.43 -3.77
C ALA A 45 8.09 14.95 -3.25
N ASP A 46 8.45 14.62 -2.00
CA ASP A 46 9.75 14.91 -1.41
C ASP A 46 10.77 13.81 -1.75
N GLU A 47 10.43 12.56 -1.47
CA GLU A 47 11.23 11.38 -1.80
C GLU A 47 10.33 10.16 -2.12
N PRO A 48 10.49 9.52 -3.28
CA PRO A 48 9.73 8.34 -3.64
C PRO A 48 9.98 7.17 -2.68
N PHE A 49 8.96 6.35 -2.46
CA PHE A 49 9.04 5.18 -1.59
C PHE A 49 9.73 4.02 -2.30
N LYS A 50 10.81 3.51 -1.71
CA LYS A 50 11.51 2.33 -2.27
C LYS A 50 10.80 1.02 -1.96
N SER A 51 9.94 1.01 -0.96
CA SER A 51 9.21 -0.16 -0.49
C SER A 51 7.97 0.27 0.27
N ILE A 52 6.96 -0.60 0.36
CA ILE A 52 5.76 -0.27 1.13
C ILE A 52 6.06 0.00 2.61
N ASP A 53 7.10 -0.64 3.16
CA ASP A 53 7.53 -0.42 4.55
C ASP A 53 7.93 1.04 4.81
N ASP A 54 8.51 1.66 3.79
CA ASP A 54 9.03 3.01 3.83
C ASP A 54 7.91 4.06 3.96
N ILE A 55 6.66 3.66 3.72
CA ILE A 55 5.47 4.49 3.96
C ILE A 55 5.27 4.75 5.46
N VAL A 56 5.90 3.99 6.36
CA VAL A 56 5.87 4.24 7.82
C VAL A 56 6.49 5.59 8.22
N ARG A 57 7.33 6.19 7.36
CA ARG A 57 7.89 7.54 7.61
C ARG A 57 6.87 8.66 7.44
N VAL A 58 5.72 8.33 6.85
CA VAL A 58 4.63 9.26 6.60
C VAL A 58 3.85 9.48 7.90
N PRO A 59 3.67 10.73 8.33
CA PRO A 59 2.90 11.03 9.54
C PRO A 59 1.46 10.54 9.37
N GLY A 60 0.97 9.78 10.35
CA GLY A 60 -0.37 9.15 10.30
C GLY A 60 -0.39 7.74 9.70
N ILE A 61 0.75 7.20 9.26
CA ILE A 61 0.87 5.79 8.90
C ILE A 61 1.61 5.03 10.00
N GLY A 62 0.91 4.11 10.66
CA GLY A 62 1.53 3.13 11.56
C GLY A 62 1.85 1.81 10.83
N GLY A 63 2.71 0.99 11.44
CA GLY A 63 3.04 -0.34 10.90
C GLY A 63 1.83 -1.21 10.60
N THR A 64 0.76 -1.10 11.40
CA THR A 64 -0.51 -1.81 11.14
C THR A 64 -1.16 -1.40 9.82
N THR A 65 -1.13 -0.12 9.47
CA THR A 65 -1.63 0.37 8.18
C THR A 65 -0.78 -0.19 7.05
N VAL A 66 0.55 -0.16 7.18
CA VAL A 66 1.48 -0.72 6.20
C VAL A 66 1.21 -2.20 5.94
N GLU A 67 1.01 -3.00 6.99
CA GLU A 67 0.69 -4.41 6.86
C GLU A 67 -0.63 -4.65 6.12
N ARG A 68 -1.66 -3.83 6.39
CA ARG A 68 -2.94 -3.89 5.67
C ARG A 68 -2.77 -3.53 4.20
N MET A 69 -2.04 -2.46 3.89
CA MET A 69 -1.73 -2.04 2.53
C MET A 69 -1.00 -3.15 1.76
N LYS A 70 0.00 -3.76 2.40
CA LYS A 70 0.76 -4.89 1.84
C LYS A 70 -0.13 -6.11 1.62
N SER A 71 -1.05 -6.38 2.54
CA SER A 71 -2.04 -7.46 2.43
C SER A 71 -3.06 -7.22 1.33
N ASN A 72 -3.42 -5.97 1.04
CA ASN A 72 -4.33 -5.60 -0.06
C ASN A 72 -3.64 -5.58 -1.44
N GLY A 73 -2.31 -5.77 -1.50
CA GLY A 73 -1.56 -5.78 -2.75
C GLY A 73 -0.94 -4.45 -3.14
N CYS A 74 -0.91 -3.48 -2.24
CA CYS A 74 -0.17 -2.25 -2.47
C CYS A 74 1.33 -2.50 -2.38
N TYR A 75 2.08 -1.79 -3.22
CA TYR A 75 3.52 -1.92 -3.32
C TYR A 75 4.15 -0.58 -3.67
N ALA A 76 5.46 -0.48 -3.45
CA ALA A 76 6.27 0.64 -3.87
C ALA A 76 7.47 0.11 -4.65
N GLU A 77 7.82 0.81 -5.72
CA GLU A 77 8.96 0.53 -6.60
C GLU A 77 9.80 1.79 -6.78
#